data_AF-A0A813LWE6-F1
#
_entry.id   AF-A0A813LWE6-F1
#
_cell.length_a   1.000
_cell.length_b   1.000
_cell.length_c   1.000
_cell.angle_alpha   90.00
_cell.angle_beta   90.00
_cell.angle_gamma   90.00
#
_symmetry.space_group_name_H-M   'P 1'
#
loop_
_entity.id
_entity.type
_entity.pdbx_description
1 polymer ?
#
loop_
_entity_poly.entity_id
_entity_poly.type
_entity_poly.pdbx_seq_one_letter_code
_entity_poly.pdbx_strand_id
1 'polypeptide(L)'
;MLLRPTESDTRPDVEDDDSYPVLVSELLEEDATPGVAWSRPLFRRRAYAAAALSSVAAALVAAVSLRQVGLQGAHGKDILGLVATVPAADAAFAVLDADHNGQITAAEEVGYAASQGSPVTLEAAAQKVARADKDNDQQVSKAEYLSFMNQFTTEKAAQEGPHDLQLSQAESGGIAADAPPPSVVGSRADEVVAEVLKAQGFVEGLYTFGGPASAFPGLRDHHTADGCFAGLRIWNEAFSKDWFNMPTTKHDPIAFLAYVAGYQHAKQDSASSVLSNPTQPVFLKCGNQHLLPEMDPWGSVDLHRGAAYIAGMDSQRKLPPMVAVMTHFATSIAYSNDPGAVAAASQKHGWNLVGWAKADGADADSSYLLQEPNSLDCTITFEGTDDLQDALRDVNAARARFCGLATNEDYKGGFFSPRPGQSEVHEGFRQELMDMVKSKLWEEGVRSKLPKCNKVYVTGHSLGGACAELFAACANQKGMKPGATGYEDYKYIGWVKGTPERMTPLHPAQIGPDIDNEASGVCEAYSGGTCFMMGCNPGRGPAICEVGRCKCQPNYCAQGGTCMSRQR
;
A
#
# COMPACT_ATOMS: atom_id res chain seq x y z
N MET A 1 -18.87 -60.87 47.92
CA MET A 1 -19.23 -62.25 47.54
C MET A 1 -19.08 -62.33 46.02
N LEU A 2 -18.05 -63.04 45.53
CA LEU A 2 -17.89 -63.68 44.19
C LEU A 2 -18.09 -62.77 42.93
N LEU A 3 -17.21 -62.60 41.92
CA LEU A 3 -16.04 -63.30 41.38
C LEU A 3 -15.24 -62.34 40.45
N ARG A 4 -13.93 -62.63 40.30
CA ARG A 4 -12.97 -62.18 39.25
C ARG A 4 -13.17 -63.00 37.94
N PRO A 5 -12.58 -62.71 36.73
CA PRO A 5 -11.16 -62.30 36.52
C PRO A 5 -10.86 -61.31 35.35
N THR A 6 -9.88 -60.41 35.53
CA THR A 6 -8.55 -60.26 34.88
C THR A 6 -8.52 -59.86 33.41
N GLU A 7 -7.95 -58.69 33.12
CA GLU A 7 -6.87 -58.53 32.14
C GLU A 7 -6.05 -57.27 32.43
N SER A 8 -4.75 -57.41 32.24
CA SER A 8 -3.66 -56.48 32.54
C SER A 8 -3.18 -55.81 31.26
N ASP A 9 -2.92 -54.51 31.27
CA ASP A 9 -1.90 -53.95 30.38
C ASP A 9 -1.18 -52.76 31.02
N THR A 10 0.12 -52.78 30.79
CA THR A 10 1.20 -52.11 31.51
C THR A 10 1.60 -50.79 30.86
N ARG A 11 1.77 -49.75 31.67
CA ARG A 11 2.54 -48.54 31.31
C ARG A 11 4.03 -48.83 31.44
N PRO A 12 4.90 -48.26 30.59
CA PRO A 12 6.30 -48.07 30.94
C PRO A 12 6.54 -46.63 31.41
N ASP A 13 7.06 -46.53 32.62
CA ASP A 13 7.87 -45.41 33.08
C ASP A 13 9.23 -45.45 32.35
N VAL A 14 9.75 -44.30 31.94
CA VAL A 14 11.18 -44.12 31.60
C VAL A 14 11.67 -42.86 32.30
N GLU A 15 12.74 -43.07 33.04
CA GLU A 15 13.43 -42.18 33.96
C GLU A 15 14.21 -41.05 33.26
N ASP A 16 14.47 -40.00 34.06
CA ASP A 16 15.53 -39.00 33.90
C ASP A 16 16.91 -39.66 33.71
N ASP A 17 17.76 -39.12 32.81
CA ASP A 17 19.06 -38.56 33.22
C ASP A 17 19.81 -37.80 32.09
N ASP A 18 20.53 -36.78 32.52
CA ASP A 18 21.81 -36.26 32.03
C ASP A 18 21.99 -35.56 30.66
N SER A 19 22.07 -34.22 30.76
CA SER A 19 23.25 -33.38 30.45
C SER A 19 24.10 -33.66 29.19
N TYR A 20 24.22 -32.65 28.30
CA TYR A 20 25.42 -32.38 27.48
C TYR A 20 25.38 -30.93 26.92
N PRO A 21 26.53 -30.32 26.54
CA PRO A 21 26.99 -29.10 27.21
C PRO A 21 27.03 -27.85 26.32
N VAL A 22 27.18 -26.71 27.00
CA VAL A 22 27.65 -25.43 26.47
C VAL A 22 29.07 -25.59 25.92
N LEU A 23 29.29 -25.16 24.67
CA LEU A 23 30.62 -24.93 24.11
C LEU A 23 30.72 -23.48 23.63
N VAL A 24 31.37 -22.68 24.47
CA VAL A 24 32.08 -21.46 24.10
C VAL A 24 33.53 -21.86 23.83
N SER A 25 34.08 -21.45 22.69
CA SER A 25 35.53 -21.25 22.56
C SER A 25 35.84 -20.31 21.41
N GLU A 26 36.34 -19.14 21.79
CA GLU A 26 37.33 -18.36 21.03
C GLU A 26 38.56 -19.22 20.68
N LEU A 27 39.23 -18.91 19.56
CA LEU A 27 40.65 -18.53 19.49
C LEU A 27 41.15 -18.48 18.02
N LEU A 28 41.72 -17.31 17.67
CA LEU A 28 42.94 -17.03 16.88
C LEU A 28 43.08 -17.58 15.45
N GLU A 29 43.22 -16.72 14.43
CA GLU A 29 44.48 -16.09 13.95
C GLU A 29 45.52 -17.10 13.42
N GLU A 30 45.63 -17.21 12.08
CA GLU A 30 46.82 -16.91 11.25
C GLU A 30 46.89 -17.73 9.94
N ASP A 31 47.14 -16.98 8.85
CA ASP A 31 47.97 -17.25 7.68
C ASP A 31 47.65 -18.32 6.61
N ALA A 32 47.06 -17.79 5.51
CA ALA A 32 47.60 -17.73 4.14
C ALA A 32 48.41 -18.90 3.54
N THR A 33 47.93 -19.42 2.39
CA THR A 33 48.52 -19.39 1.02
C THR A 33 47.92 -20.53 0.13
N PRO A 34 48.12 -20.62 -1.21
CA PRO A 34 47.08 -20.22 -2.17
C PRO A 34 46.70 -21.30 -3.21
N GLY A 35 45.59 -21.08 -3.91
CA GLY A 35 45.36 -21.62 -5.26
C GLY A 35 44.16 -22.54 -5.39
N VAL A 36 43.12 -22.04 -6.05
CA VAL A 36 42.50 -22.60 -7.27
C VAL A 36 41.49 -21.55 -7.75
N ALA A 37 41.76 -21.01 -8.94
CA ALA A 37 40.98 -19.95 -9.56
C ALA A 37 39.72 -20.50 -10.24
N TRP A 38 38.54 -19.97 -9.86
CA TRP A 38 37.34 -19.99 -10.68
C TRP A 38 37.04 -18.55 -11.11
N SER A 39 37.27 -18.24 -12.38
CA SER A 39 37.03 -16.95 -12.98
C SER A 39 35.54 -16.74 -13.29
N ARG A 40 34.94 -15.68 -12.74
CA ARG A 40 33.67 -15.08 -13.21
C ARG A 40 33.97 -13.73 -13.87
N PRO A 41 33.35 -13.38 -15.01
CA PRO A 41 33.76 -12.21 -15.79
C PRO A 41 33.11 -10.92 -15.25
N LEU A 42 33.91 -10.01 -14.69
CA LEU A 42 33.51 -8.65 -14.30
C LEU A 42 33.82 -7.57 -15.36
N PHE A 43 34.26 -7.95 -16.55
CA PHE A 43 34.65 -7.01 -17.61
C PHE A 43 33.56 -6.81 -18.68
N ARG A 44 32.39 -6.26 -18.31
CA ARG A 44 31.45 -5.65 -19.29
C ARG A 44 30.69 -4.40 -18.81
N ARG A 45 30.92 -3.91 -17.58
CA ARG A 45 30.12 -2.79 -17.02
C ARG A 45 30.65 -1.37 -17.27
N ARG A 46 31.81 -1.17 -17.91
CA ARG A 46 32.36 0.18 -18.19
C ARG A 46 32.13 0.73 -19.60
N ALA A 47 31.72 -0.09 -20.56
CA ALA A 47 31.54 0.37 -21.94
C ALA A 47 30.18 1.06 -22.20
N TYR A 48 29.12 0.69 -21.48
CA TYR A 48 27.77 1.22 -21.72
C TYR A 48 27.50 2.59 -21.08
N ALA A 49 28.19 2.94 -20.00
CA ALA A 49 28.02 4.24 -19.33
C ALA A 49 28.61 5.42 -20.14
N ALA A 50 29.64 5.17 -20.96
CA ALA A 50 30.29 6.21 -21.77
C ALA A 50 29.48 6.59 -23.03
N ALA A 51 28.72 5.65 -23.61
CA ALA A 51 27.88 5.90 -24.77
C ALA A 51 26.63 6.72 -24.42
N ALA A 52 25.99 6.45 -23.27
CA ALA A 52 24.78 7.17 -22.84
C ALA A 52 25.05 8.64 -22.45
N LEU A 53 26.22 8.94 -21.88
CA LEU A 53 26.59 10.31 -21.52
C LEU A 53 26.94 11.19 -22.75
N SER A 54 27.36 10.59 -23.86
CA SER A 54 27.71 11.34 -25.08
C SER A 54 26.44 11.77 -25.86
N SER A 55 25.39 10.95 -25.84
CA SER A 55 24.11 11.24 -26.51
C SER A 55 23.31 12.36 -25.82
N VAL A 56 23.37 12.44 -24.48
CA VAL A 56 22.68 13.49 -23.70
C VAL A 56 23.34 14.87 -23.89
N ALA A 57 24.66 14.90 -24.05
CA ALA A 57 25.39 16.15 -24.34
C ALA A 57 25.06 16.70 -25.75
N ALA A 58 24.86 15.82 -26.74
CA ALA A 58 24.47 16.23 -28.10
C ALA A 58 23.04 16.80 -28.16
N ALA A 59 22.11 16.21 -27.40
CA ALA A 59 20.72 16.69 -27.31
C ALA A 59 20.60 18.08 -26.64
N LEU A 60 21.43 18.37 -25.63
CA LEU A 60 21.48 19.67 -24.96
C LEU A 60 22.04 20.79 -25.86
N VAL A 61 22.97 20.49 -26.77
CA VAL A 61 23.52 21.46 -27.73
C VAL A 61 22.51 21.79 -28.84
N ALA A 62 21.69 20.82 -29.25
CA ALA A 62 20.61 21.03 -30.22
C ALA A 62 19.46 21.89 -29.65
N ALA A 63 19.09 21.68 -28.38
CA ALA A 63 18.01 22.43 -27.72
C ALA A 63 18.37 23.91 -27.46
N VAL A 64 19.64 24.24 -27.25
CA VAL A 64 20.11 25.63 -27.09
C VAL A 64 20.13 26.38 -28.43
N SER A 65 20.26 25.68 -29.56
CA SER A 65 20.32 26.29 -30.89
C SER A 65 18.94 26.67 -31.46
N LEU A 66 17.87 26.06 -30.94
CA LEU A 66 16.49 26.31 -31.37
C LEU A 66 15.81 27.52 -30.69
N ARG A 67 16.49 28.21 -29.75
CA ARG A 67 15.98 29.44 -29.09
C ARG A 67 16.29 30.75 -29.82
N GLN A 68 16.92 30.72 -31.00
CA GLN A 68 17.29 31.93 -31.74
C GLN A 68 16.39 32.29 -32.94
N VAL A 69 15.31 31.56 -33.21
CA VAL A 69 14.37 31.94 -34.27
C VAL A 69 13.04 32.31 -33.64
N GLY A 70 12.87 33.62 -33.41
CA GLY A 70 11.65 34.18 -32.83
C GLY A 70 10.48 34.18 -33.80
N LEU A 71 9.28 34.01 -33.26
CA LEU A 71 8.03 34.48 -33.85
C LEU A 71 7.10 34.94 -32.72
N GLN A 72 6.81 36.24 -32.73
CA GLN A 72 5.82 36.91 -31.89
C GLN A 72 4.41 36.76 -32.50
N GLY A 73 3.41 36.59 -31.63
CA GLY A 73 2.07 37.14 -31.84
C GLY A 73 0.95 36.14 -32.14
N ALA A 74 0.01 35.98 -31.20
CA ALA A 74 -1.44 36.19 -31.39
C ALA A 74 -2.23 35.92 -30.11
N HIS A 75 -3.32 36.67 -29.95
CA HIS A 75 -4.20 36.75 -28.79
C HIS A 75 -5.13 35.54 -28.60
N GLY A 76 -5.38 35.17 -27.34
CA GLY A 76 -6.69 35.33 -26.70
C GLY A 76 -7.82 34.32 -26.97
N LYS A 77 -8.10 33.53 -25.92
CA LYS A 77 -9.34 32.80 -25.57
C LYS A 77 -9.62 31.49 -26.32
N ASP A 78 -10.15 30.54 -25.56
CA ASP A 78 -10.59 29.17 -25.90
C ASP A 78 -9.51 28.08 -25.98
N ILE A 79 -8.92 27.70 -24.84
CA ILE A 79 -8.56 26.30 -24.55
C ILE A 79 -8.74 26.05 -23.04
N LEU A 80 -9.96 25.71 -22.63
CA LEU A 80 -10.28 25.12 -21.32
C LEU A 80 -11.18 23.93 -21.61
N GLY A 81 -10.62 22.72 -21.51
CA GLY A 81 -11.34 21.47 -21.79
C GLY A 81 -10.68 20.65 -22.90
N LEU A 82 -9.48 20.13 -22.63
CA LEU A 82 -8.82 18.94 -23.19
C LEU A 82 -7.34 19.14 -22.92
N VAL A 83 -6.78 18.53 -21.86
CA VAL A 83 -5.42 17.94 -21.78
C VAL A 83 -5.25 17.43 -20.34
N ALA A 84 -5.49 16.15 -20.12
CA ALA A 84 -4.93 15.42 -18.98
C ALA A 84 -4.87 13.89 -19.23
N THR A 85 -4.51 13.44 -20.44
CA THR A 85 -4.24 12.00 -20.73
C THR A 85 -3.14 11.77 -21.79
N VAL A 86 -2.64 12.82 -22.44
CA VAL A 86 -1.65 12.72 -23.55
C VAL A 86 -0.19 12.49 -23.11
N PRO A 87 0.32 13.06 -21.99
CA PRO A 87 1.77 12.99 -21.70
C PRO A 87 2.31 11.59 -21.38
N ALA A 88 1.51 10.72 -20.76
CA ALA A 88 1.95 9.39 -20.34
C ALA A 88 1.99 8.40 -21.51
N ALA A 89 0.99 8.43 -22.39
CA ALA A 89 0.97 7.60 -23.61
C ALA A 89 2.05 8.05 -24.61
N ASP A 90 2.34 9.35 -24.67
CA ASP A 90 3.43 9.89 -25.49
C ASP A 90 4.81 9.42 -25.00
N ALA A 91 5.03 9.40 -23.68
CA ALA A 91 6.27 8.90 -23.09
C ALA A 91 6.44 7.39 -23.30
N ALA A 92 5.36 6.62 -23.18
CA ALA A 92 5.36 5.18 -23.43
C ALA A 92 5.63 4.85 -24.91
N PHE A 93 5.03 5.60 -25.84
CA PHE A 93 5.29 5.47 -27.27
C PHE A 93 6.77 5.73 -27.58
N ALA A 94 7.35 6.80 -27.04
CA ALA A 94 8.75 7.17 -27.28
C ALA A 94 9.77 6.14 -26.74
N VAL A 95 9.39 5.33 -25.76
CA VAL A 95 10.22 4.24 -25.22
C VAL A 95 10.16 2.99 -26.11
N LEU A 96 9.02 2.74 -26.75
CA LEU A 96 8.79 1.60 -27.63
C LEU A 96 9.25 1.84 -29.08
N ASP A 97 9.15 3.08 -29.57
CA ASP A 97 9.69 3.57 -30.83
C ASP A 97 11.20 3.80 -30.68
N ALA A 98 11.94 2.69 -30.65
CA ALA A 98 13.35 2.66 -30.26
C ALA A 98 14.27 3.28 -31.30
N ASP A 99 13.88 3.25 -32.58
CA ASP A 99 14.62 3.91 -33.66
C ASP A 99 14.13 5.35 -33.95
N HIS A 100 13.07 5.79 -33.26
CA HIS A 100 12.45 7.11 -33.37
C HIS A 100 11.93 7.44 -34.77
N ASN A 101 11.49 6.42 -35.52
CA ASN A 101 10.90 6.58 -36.84
C ASN A 101 9.40 6.95 -36.79
N GLY A 102 8.81 6.96 -35.59
CA GLY A 102 7.39 7.29 -35.37
C GLY A 102 6.44 6.10 -35.49
N GLN A 103 6.97 4.87 -35.53
CA GLN A 103 6.23 3.61 -35.68
C GLN A 103 6.85 2.54 -34.78
N ILE A 104 6.02 1.71 -34.17
CA ILE A 104 6.48 0.59 -33.35
C ILE A 104 6.37 -0.70 -34.17
N THR A 105 7.50 -1.36 -34.40
CA THR A 105 7.58 -2.64 -35.09
C THR A 105 7.60 -3.82 -34.12
N ALA A 106 7.28 -5.02 -34.63
CA ALA A 106 7.44 -6.25 -33.85
C ALA A 106 8.89 -6.49 -33.41
N ALA A 107 9.87 -6.01 -34.18
CA ALA A 107 11.28 -6.15 -33.84
C ALA A 107 11.69 -5.21 -32.70
N GLU A 108 11.15 -4.00 -32.65
CA GLU A 108 11.37 -3.06 -31.55
C GLU A 108 10.70 -3.52 -30.28
N GLU A 109 9.50 -4.11 -30.38
CA GLU A 109 8.84 -4.75 -29.23
C GLU A 109 9.68 -5.93 -28.69
N VAL A 110 10.28 -6.74 -29.57
CA VAL A 110 11.24 -7.79 -29.17
C VAL A 110 12.48 -7.19 -28.52
N GLY A 111 13.03 -6.12 -29.09
CA GLY A 111 14.22 -5.42 -28.57
C GLY A 111 13.97 -4.80 -27.21
N TYR A 112 12.81 -4.16 -27.03
CA TYR A 112 12.35 -3.60 -25.78
C TYR A 112 12.16 -4.71 -24.74
N ALA A 113 11.44 -5.78 -25.07
CA ALA A 113 11.23 -6.91 -24.16
C ALA A 113 12.56 -7.59 -23.76
N ALA A 114 13.49 -7.73 -24.71
CA ALA A 114 14.85 -8.22 -24.43
C ALA A 114 15.65 -7.27 -23.53
N SER A 115 15.49 -5.94 -23.69
CA SER A 115 16.11 -4.93 -22.82
C SER A 115 15.58 -4.98 -21.39
N GLN A 116 14.33 -5.43 -21.21
CA GLN A 116 13.69 -5.68 -19.91
C GLN A 116 13.94 -7.11 -19.38
N GLY A 117 14.93 -7.82 -19.95
CA GLY A 117 15.31 -9.17 -19.49
C GLY A 117 14.32 -10.29 -19.87
N SER A 118 13.37 -10.00 -20.76
CA SER A 118 12.24 -10.87 -21.09
C SER A 118 12.07 -11.02 -22.61
N PRO A 119 12.99 -11.74 -23.30
CA PRO A 119 12.94 -11.86 -24.75
C PRO A 119 11.63 -12.53 -25.21
N VAL A 120 10.82 -11.82 -25.97
CA VAL A 120 9.64 -12.39 -26.64
C VAL A 120 10.01 -12.85 -28.05
N THR A 121 9.28 -13.82 -28.59
CA THR A 121 9.47 -14.23 -29.99
C THR A 121 8.91 -13.16 -30.92
N LEU A 122 9.50 -13.05 -32.11
CA LEU A 122 9.03 -12.12 -33.14
C LEU A 122 7.55 -12.36 -33.52
N GLU A 123 7.12 -13.63 -33.48
CA GLU A 123 5.73 -14.01 -33.76
C GLU A 123 4.75 -13.48 -32.69
N ALA A 124 5.12 -13.55 -31.40
CA ALA A 124 4.30 -13.02 -30.32
C ALA A 124 4.22 -11.50 -30.36
N ALA A 125 5.33 -10.83 -30.68
CA ALA A 125 5.36 -9.38 -30.88
C ALA A 125 4.53 -8.95 -32.10
N ALA A 126 4.59 -9.70 -33.20
CA ALA A 126 3.79 -9.45 -34.39
C ALA A 126 2.29 -9.57 -34.13
N GLN A 127 1.86 -10.56 -33.32
CA GLN A 127 0.45 -10.68 -32.91
C GLN A 127 -0.03 -9.50 -32.06
N LYS A 128 0.86 -8.88 -31.28
CA LYS A 128 0.56 -7.69 -30.47
C LYS A 128 0.44 -6.44 -31.34
N VAL A 129 1.38 -6.25 -32.26
CA VAL A 129 1.36 -5.17 -33.27
C VAL A 129 0.10 -5.25 -34.13
N ALA A 130 -0.24 -6.43 -34.65
CA ALA A 130 -1.41 -6.65 -35.50
C ALA A 130 -2.77 -6.31 -34.85
N ARG A 131 -2.85 -6.18 -33.52
CA ARG A 131 -4.09 -5.77 -32.82
C ARG A 131 -4.25 -4.26 -32.72
N ALA A 132 -3.14 -3.52 -32.77
CA ALA A 132 -3.11 -2.07 -32.67
C ALA A 132 -2.94 -1.40 -34.05
N ASP A 133 -2.37 -2.12 -35.01
CA ASP A 133 -2.23 -1.80 -36.41
C ASP A 133 -3.61 -1.76 -37.10
N LYS A 134 -4.06 -0.56 -37.48
CA LYS A 134 -5.39 -0.32 -38.06
C LYS A 134 -5.35 -0.25 -39.57
N ASP A 135 -4.25 0.20 -40.14
CA ASP A 135 -4.07 0.27 -41.60
C ASP A 135 -3.40 -0.99 -42.18
N ASN A 136 -3.08 -1.95 -41.32
CA ASN A 136 -2.54 -3.28 -41.63
C ASN A 136 -1.18 -3.20 -42.34
N ASP A 137 -0.35 -2.22 -41.97
CA ASP A 137 1.00 -2.01 -42.48
C ASP A 137 2.09 -2.79 -41.71
N GLN A 138 1.67 -3.59 -40.72
CA GLN A 138 2.47 -4.40 -39.79
C GLN A 138 3.31 -3.59 -38.81
N GLN A 139 2.95 -2.32 -38.60
CA GLN A 139 3.58 -1.41 -37.67
C GLN A 139 2.48 -0.67 -36.89
N VAL A 140 2.85 0.00 -35.81
CA VAL A 140 1.89 0.81 -35.04
C VAL A 140 2.37 2.25 -35.04
N SER A 141 1.72 3.10 -35.83
CA SER A 141 1.99 4.53 -35.80
C SER A 141 1.59 5.14 -34.44
N LYS A 142 2.13 6.31 -34.11
CA LYS A 142 1.72 7.05 -32.89
C LYS A 142 0.20 7.26 -32.83
N ALA A 143 -0.43 7.54 -33.97
CA ALA A 143 -1.88 7.74 -34.05
C ALA A 143 -2.65 6.44 -33.76
N GLU A 144 -2.18 5.30 -34.26
CA GLU A 144 -2.77 3.99 -34.01
C GLU A 144 -2.55 3.52 -32.59
N TYR A 145 -1.35 3.75 -32.03
CA TYR A 145 -1.06 3.48 -30.63
C TYR A 145 -1.99 4.28 -29.71
N LEU A 146 -2.10 5.59 -29.93
CA LEU A 146 -3.00 6.45 -29.17
C LEU A 146 -4.47 6.09 -29.41
N SER A 147 -4.85 5.69 -30.64
CA SER A 147 -6.21 5.29 -30.97
C SER A 147 -6.59 3.92 -30.41
N PHE A 148 -5.64 2.99 -30.35
CA PHE A 148 -5.77 1.70 -29.66
C PHE A 148 -5.97 1.96 -28.17
N MET A 149 -5.13 2.79 -27.55
CA MET A 149 -5.28 3.19 -26.14
C MET A 149 -6.58 3.97 -25.88
N ASN A 150 -7.05 4.78 -26.83
CA ASN A 150 -8.29 5.57 -26.71
C ASN A 150 -9.57 4.79 -27.06
N GLN A 151 -9.51 3.74 -27.88
CA GLN A 151 -10.69 2.88 -28.10
C GLN A 151 -11.09 2.16 -26.81
N PHE A 152 -10.11 1.82 -25.96
CA PHE A 152 -10.38 1.34 -24.60
C PHE A 152 -11.02 2.40 -23.68
N THR A 153 -10.85 3.70 -23.95
CA THR A 153 -11.42 4.79 -23.11
C THR A 153 -12.77 5.31 -23.62
N THR A 154 -13.00 5.32 -24.94
CA THR A 154 -14.18 5.96 -25.55
C THR A 154 -15.45 5.08 -25.42
N GLU A 155 -15.32 3.76 -25.30
CA GLU A 155 -16.46 2.88 -24.94
C GLU A 155 -16.99 3.16 -23.52
N LYS A 156 -16.19 3.78 -22.64
CA LYS A 156 -16.52 4.11 -21.24
C LYS A 156 -17.14 5.51 -21.10
N ALA A 157 -16.72 6.49 -21.90
CA ALA A 157 -17.18 7.90 -21.79
C ALA A 157 -18.59 8.18 -22.35
N ALA A 158 -19.20 7.26 -23.10
CA ALA A 158 -20.53 7.44 -23.66
C ALA A 158 -21.69 7.27 -22.65
N GLN A 159 -21.40 6.95 -21.37
CA GLN A 159 -22.41 6.60 -20.37
C GLN A 159 -22.69 7.68 -19.31
N GLU A 160 -21.94 8.77 -19.24
CA GLU A 160 -22.07 9.74 -18.15
C GLU A 160 -22.09 11.19 -18.68
N GLY A 161 -23.18 11.91 -18.41
CA GLY A 161 -23.41 13.30 -18.81
C GLY A 161 -22.96 14.33 -17.76
N PRO A 162 -22.89 15.63 -18.11
CA PRO A 162 -22.18 16.62 -17.28
C PRO A 162 -23.06 17.29 -16.22
N HIS A 163 -22.50 17.54 -15.02
CA HIS A 163 -23.10 18.36 -13.96
C HIS A 163 -22.19 19.53 -13.52
N ASP A 164 -22.87 20.64 -13.21
CA ASP A 164 -22.39 22.01 -13.00
C ASP A 164 -22.18 22.29 -11.49
N LEU A 165 -21.12 23.03 -11.11
CA LEU A 165 -20.75 23.34 -9.72
C LEU A 165 -20.75 24.86 -9.47
N GLN A 166 -21.58 25.33 -8.53
CA GLN A 166 -21.52 26.69 -7.97
C GLN A 166 -20.95 26.68 -6.54
N LEU A 167 -19.92 27.50 -6.32
CA LEU A 167 -19.34 27.81 -5.00
C LEU A 167 -20.08 28.98 -4.32
N SER A 168 -20.20 28.94 -3.00
CA SER A 168 -20.43 30.13 -2.17
C SER A 168 -19.44 30.21 -1.01
N GLN A 169 -18.99 31.43 -0.71
CA GLN A 169 -18.00 31.82 0.30
C GLN A 169 -18.70 32.22 1.61
N ALA A 170 -18.02 32.04 2.75
CA ALA A 170 -18.42 32.64 4.03
C ALA A 170 -17.21 33.23 4.77
N GLU A 171 -17.49 34.34 5.45
CA GLU A 171 -16.59 35.39 5.93
C GLU A 171 -16.05 35.17 7.35
N SER A 172 -15.06 35.99 7.70
CA SER A 172 -14.27 36.03 8.93
C SER A 172 -14.82 36.99 10.00
N GLY A 173 -14.50 36.73 11.27
CA GLY A 173 -14.72 37.66 12.38
C GLY A 173 -13.81 37.38 13.60
N GLY A 174 -12.97 38.37 13.97
CA GLY A 174 -12.31 38.48 15.29
C GLY A 174 -13.26 39.06 16.35
N ILE A 175 -12.93 39.41 17.60
CA ILE A 175 -11.71 39.80 18.33
C ILE A 175 -12.04 39.65 19.84
N ALA A 176 -11.04 39.47 20.73
CA ALA A 176 -10.81 40.28 21.97
C ALA A 176 -10.35 39.49 23.21
N ALA A 177 -9.51 40.19 23.98
CA ALA A 177 -8.64 39.73 25.06
C ALA A 177 -9.08 40.21 26.46
N ASP A 178 -8.31 39.76 27.46
CA ASP A 178 -8.08 40.28 28.83
C ASP A 178 -8.87 39.71 30.03
N ALA A 179 -8.13 39.02 30.93
CA ALA A 179 -8.23 39.14 32.40
C ALA A 179 -7.05 38.41 33.13
N PRO A 180 -6.67 38.83 34.37
CA PRO A 180 -5.32 38.71 34.95
C PRO A 180 -5.11 37.52 35.94
N PRO A 181 -3.88 37.29 36.46
CA PRO A 181 -3.51 36.04 37.13
C PRO A 181 -3.56 36.11 38.67
N PRO A 182 -3.64 34.96 39.36
CA PRO A 182 -3.15 34.85 40.73
C PRO A 182 -1.92 33.94 40.83
N SER A 183 -0.97 34.43 41.60
CA SER A 183 0.23 33.78 42.09
C SER A 183 -0.07 32.84 43.25
N VAL A 184 0.26 31.55 43.09
CA VAL A 184 0.48 30.61 44.21
C VAL A 184 1.76 29.84 43.91
N VAL A 185 2.72 29.98 44.82
CA VAL A 185 4.01 29.29 44.81
C VAL A 185 3.86 28.01 45.61
N GLY A 186 4.04 26.87 44.95
CA GLY A 186 4.05 25.53 45.52
C GLY A 186 3.94 24.48 44.40
N SER A 187 5.02 23.71 44.19
CA SER A 187 5.19 22.54 43.29
C SER A 187 4.89 22.62 41.78
N ARG A 188 4.59 23.81 41.22
CA ARG A 188 4.37 23.96 39.77
C ARG A 188 5.55 23.55 38.89
N ALA A 189 6.78 23.50 39.41
CA ALA A 189 7.94 23.11 38.62
C ALA A 189 7.93 21.61 38.26
N ASP A 190 7.51 20.73 39.17
CA ASP A 190 7.45 19.28 38.89
C ASP A 190 6.24 18.92 38.01
N GLU A 191 5.14 19.66 38.17
CA GLU A 191 3.94 19.50 37.34
C GLU A 191 4.13 20.10 35.93
N VAL A 192 4.84 21.24 35.81
CA VAL A 192 5.24 21.83 34.52
C VAL A 192 6.33 21.02 33.84
N VAL A 193 7.25 20.39 34.56
CA VAL A 193 8.25 19.47 33.97
C VAL A 193 7.57 18.18 33.46
N ALA A 194 6.53 17.69 34.13
CA ALA A 194 5.71 16.59 33.63
C ALA A 194 4.82 16.99 32.43
N GLU A 195 4.38 18.25 32.35
CA GLU A 195 3.64 18.78 31.20
C GLU A 195 4.54 19.05 29.97
N VAL A 196 5.84 19.32 30.19
CA VAL A 196 6.79 19.78 29.16
C VAL A 196 7.48 18.67 28.38
N LEU A 197 7.33 17.38 28.73
CA LEU A 197 7.80 16.27 27.89
C LEU A 197 6.83 15.10 27.86
N LYS A 198 5.55 15.34 27.56
CA LYS A 198 4.71 14.23 27.11
C LYS A 198 5.35 13.65 25.84
N ALA A 199 5.90 12.44 25.97
CA ALA A 199 6.62 11.80 24.88
C ALA A 199 5.71 11.71 23.64
N GLN A 200 6.27 11.97 22.46
CA GLN A 200 5.54 11.76 21.22
C GLN A 200 5.23 10.27 21.07
N GLY A 201 3.99 9.95 20.69
CA GLY A 201 3.62 8.61 20.29
C GLY A 201 4.20 8.28 18.91
N PHE A 202 4.62 7.04 18.72
CA PHE A 202 5.17 6.57 17.44
C PHE A 202 4.71 5.13 17.18
N VAL A 203 4.84 4.70 15.93
CA VAL A 203 4.56 3.32 15.49
C VAL A 203 5.76 2.45 15.83
N GLU A 204 5.52 1.44 16.66
CA GLU A 204 6.52 0.48 17.15
C GLU A 204 6.78 -0.62 16.13
N GLY A 205 5.83 -0.93 15.24
CA GLY A 205 6.04 -1.91 14.18
C GLY A 205 5.04 -1.80 13.04
N LEU A 206 5.55 -2.05 11.83
CA LEU A 206 4.87 -1.93 10.56
C LEU A 206 4.74 -3.33 9.94
N TYR A 207 3.56 -3.72 9.48
CA TYR A 207 3.33 -5.03 8.84
C TYR A 207 2.52 -4.86 7.57
N THR A 208 3.17 -5.06 6.41
CA THR A 208 2.55 -4.83 5.10
C THR A 208 2.49 -6.11 4.28
N PHE A 209 1.39 -6.31 3.56
CA PHE A 209 1.13 -7.53 2.79
C PHE A 209 0.73 -7.15 1.37
N GLY A 210 1.58 -7.47 0.38
CA GLY A 210 1.30 -7.15 -1.03
C GLY A 210 1.17 -5.66 -1.33
N GLY A 211 1.61 -4.78 -0.43
CA GLY A 211 1.51 -3.34 -0.64
C GLY A 211 2.44 -2.88 -1.76
N PRO A 212 2.00 -1.94 -2.63
CA PRO A 212 2.88 -1.34 -3.63
C PRO A 212 3.90 -0.39 -2.99
N ALA A 213 5.01 -0.16 -3.68
CA ALA A 213 6.04 0.77 -3.25
C ALA A 213 5.48 2.20 -3.12
N SER A 214 5.67 2.84 -1.96
CA SER A 214 4.93 4.07 -1.59
C SER A 214 5.72 5.38 -1.71
N ALA A 215 7.05 5.34 -1.86
CA ALA A 215 7.88 6.56 -1.79
C ALA A 215 9.14 6.53 -2.65
N PHE A 216 9.71 7.68 -2.95
CA PHE A 216 11.01 7.80 -3.61
C PHE A 216 11.89 8.85 -2.91
N PRO A 217 13.09 8.48 -2.45
CA PRO A 217 13.56 7.13 -2.12
C PRO A 217 12.66 6.44 -1.10
N GLY A 218 12.88 5.15 -0.85
CA GLY A 218 12.07 4.37 0.10
C GLY A 218 12.04 4.98 1.50
N LEU A 219 10.88 4.90 2.16
CA LEU A 219 10.64 5.50 3.48
C LEU A 219 11.61 4.94 4.52
N ARG A 220 11.98 5.77 5.49
CA ARG A 220 12.86 5.40 6.60
C ARG A 220 12.21 5.77 7.93
N ASP A 221 12.44 4.94 8.92
CA ASP A 221 12.04 5.24 10.29
C ASP A 221 13.01 6.25 10.90
N HIS A 222 12.55 7.47 11.17
CA HIS A 222 13.40 8.50 11.77
C HIS A 222 13.60 8.29 13.27
N HIS A 223 12.92 7.33 13.90
CA HIS A 223 13.17 6.95 15.30
C HIS A 223 14.41 6.07 15.46
N THR A 224 14.74 5.25 14.47
CA THR A 224 15.87 4.31 14.51
C THR A 224 17.11 4.89 13.85
N ALA A 225 18.30 4.43 14.28
CA ALA A 225 19.57 4.92 13.74
C ALA A 225 19.89 4.35 12.36
N ASP A 226 19.44 3.12 12.06
CA ASP A 226 19.61 2.43 10.78
C ASP A 226 18.53 2.81 9.74
N GLY A 227 17.50 3.53 10.18
CA GLY A 227 16.36 3.96 9.39
C GLY A 227 15.40 2.83 9.06
N CYS A 228 15.51 1.69 9.74
CA CYS A 228 14.67 0.52 9.51
C CYS A 228 13.42 0.60 10.38
N PHE A 229 12.26 0.39 9.76
CA PHE A 229 11.03 0.10 10.50
C PHE A 229 11.13 -1.29 11.11
N ALA A 230 10.70 -1.44 12.36
CA ALA A 230 10.46 -2.76 12.94
C ALA A 230 9.19 -3.39 12.33
N GLY A 231 9.09 -4.72 12.38
CA GLY A 231 7.98 -5.49 11.80
C GLY A 231 8.40 -6.27 10.55
N LEU A 232 7.44 -6.68 9.72
CA LEU A 232 7.72 -7.48 8.52
C LEU A 232 6.87 -7.07 7.31
N ARG A 233 7.54 -6.86 6.16
CA ARG A 233 6.92 -6.65 4.86
C ARG A 233 6.88 -7.97 4.08
N ILE A 234 5.74 -8.30 3.48
CA ILE A 234 5.53 -9.61 2.86
C ILE A 234 4.94 -9.47 1.47
N TRP A 235 5.42 -10.28 0.53
CA TRP A 235 4.77 -10.52 -0.77
C TRP A 235 4.68 -12.03 -1.06
N ASN A 236 3.73 -12.42 -1.89
CA ASN A 236 3.57 -13.81 -2.32
C ASN A 236 4.34 -14.11 -3.61
N GLU A 237 4.83 -15.34 -3.67
CA GLU A 237 5.49 -15.95 -4.82
C GLU A 237 4.91 -17.35 -5.06
N ALA A 238 4.91 -17.82 -6.30
CA ALA A 238 4.58 -19.21 -6.61
C ALA A 238 5.46 -19.76 -7.73
N PHE A 239 6.03 -20.95 -7.51
CA PHE A 239 6.69 -21.69 -8.58
C PHE A 239 5.63 -22.29 -9.51
N SER A 240 5.78 -22.01 -10.80
CA SER A 240 4.98 -22.60 -11.85
C SER A 240 5.88 -23.04 -13.00
N LYS A 241 5.30 -23.62 -14.03
CA LYS A 241 6.00 -23.83 -15.30
C LYS A 241 5.40 -22.91 -16.34
N ASP A 242 6.25 -22.33 -17.17
CA ASP A 242 5.79 -21.54 -18.32
C ASP A 242 5.24 -22.45 -19.43
N TRP A 243 4.84 -21.85 -20.54
CA TRP A 243 4.28 -22.55 -21.69
C TRP A 243 5.30 -23.45 -22.43
N PHE A 244 6.60 -23.26 -22.17
CA PHE A 244 7.69 -24.14 -22.59
C PHE A 244 8.04 -25.21 -21.55
N ASN A 245 7.25 -25.33 -20.48
CA ASN A 245 7.48 -26.25 -19.36
C ASN A 245 8.81 -25.95 -18.61
N MET A 246 9.32 -24.73 -18.70
CA MET A 246 10.48 -24.24 -17.94
C MET A 246 10.02 -23.74 -16.57
N PRO A 247 10.79 -23.97 -15.50
CA PRO A 247 10.46 -23.46 -14.17
C PRO A 247 10.48 -21.93 -14.18
N THR A 248 9.38 -21.33 -13.76
CA THR A 248 9.25 -19.88 -13.59
C THR A 248 8.67 -19.56 -12.21
N THR A 249 9.11 -18.45 -11.62
CA THR A 249 8.51 -17.90 -10.41
C THR A 249 7.49 -16.86 -10.83
N LYS A 250 6.30 -16.90 -10.26
CA LYS A 250 5.30 -15.86 -10.39
C LYS A 250 5.31 -15.02 -9.12
N HIS A 251 5.23 -13.71 -9.27
CA HIS A 251 5.15 -12.78 -8.15
C HIS A 251 3.78 -12.12 -8.09
N ASP A 252 3.40 -11.66 -6.90
CA ASP A 252 2.30 -10.71 -6.75
C ASP A 252 2.62 -9.41 -7.52
N PRO A 253 1.87 -9.08 -8.59
CA PRO A 253 2.16 -7.93 -9.44
C PRO A 253 1.95 -6.59 -8.75
N ILE A 254 1.13 -6.53 -7.71
CA ILE A 254 0.83 -5.28 -7.00
C ILE A 254 2.01 -4.83 -6.16
N ALA A 255 2.72 -5.79 -5.56
CA ALA A 255 3.88 -5.53 -4.72
C ALA A 255 5.03 -4.83 -5.47
N PHE A 256 5.10 -4.92 -6.80
CA PHE A 256 6.11 -4.24 -7.61
C PHE A 256 5.55 -3.19 -8.58
N LEU A 257 4.23 -2.96 -8.62
CA LEU A 257 3.68 -2.13 -9.69
C LEU A 257 4.19 -0.69 -9.65
N ALA A 258 4.21 -0.06 -8.48
CA ALA A 258 4.69 1.33 -8.34
C ALA A 258 6.21 1.47 -8.59
N TYR A 259 6.95 0.37 -8.61
CA TYR A 259 8.39 0.37 -8.94
C TYR A 259 8.66 0.90 -10.36
N VAL A 260 7.72 0.71 -11.30
CA VAL A 260 7.85 1.19 -12.69
C VAL A 260 7.91 2.72 -12.76
N ALA A 261 7.31 3.41 -11.80
CA ALA A 261 7.36 4.86 -11.64
C ALA A 261 8.54 5.32 -10.74
N GLY A 262 9.43 4.39 -10.39
CA GLY A 262 10.60 4.62 -9.57
C GLY A 262 10.33 4.65 -8.07
N TYR A 263 9.12 4.30 -7.60
CA TYR A 263 8.84 4.19 -6.18
C TYR A 263 9.56 2.99 -5.56
N GLN A 264 9.81 3.09 -4.27
CA GLN A 264 10.52 2.13 -3.43
C GLN A 264 9.71 1.89 -2.16
N HIS A 265 9.82 0.68 -1.61
CA HIS A 265 9.15 0.30 -0.38
C HIS A 265 9.79 0.95 0.84
N ALA A 266 9.08 0.92 1.98
CA ALA A 266 9.68 1.27 3.26
C ALA A 266 10.89 0.36 3.57
N LYS A 267 11.89 0.94 4.24
CA LYS A 267 13.10 0.22 4.65
C LYS A 267 12.78 -0.66 5.84
N GLN A 268 12.63 -1.96 5.62
CA GLN A 268 12.10 -2.90 6.61
C GLN A 268 12.62 -4.33 6.39
N ASP A 269 12.64 -5.15 7.43
CA ASP A 269 12.75 -6.60 7.28
C ASP A 269 11.64 -7.10 6.35
N SER A 270 11.97 -8.02 5.45
CA SER A 270 11.10 -8.46 4.36
C SER A 270 11.06 -9.99 4.28
N ALA A 271 9.96 -10.55 3.80
CA ALA A 271 9.84 -11.97 3.51
C ALA A 271 9.06 -12.25 2.22
N SER A 272 9.52 -13.21 1.43
CA SER A 272 8.68 -13.81 0.38
C SER A 272 7.97 -15.06 0.88
N SER A 273 6.69 -15.16 0.56
CA SER A 273 5.83 -16.29 0.89
C SER A 273 5.64 -17.16 -0.35
N VAL A 274 6.32 -18.30 -0.39
CA VAL A 274 6.30 -19.20 -1.55
C VAL A 274 5.15 -20.19 -1.42
N LEU A 275 4.03 -19.95 -2.09
CA LEU A 275 2.82 -20.79 -1.93
C LEU A 275 3.00 -22.24 -2.40
N SER A 276 3.90 -22.49 -3.36
CA SER A 276 4.22 -23.84 -3.82
C SER A 276 5.18 -24.59 -2.89
N ASN A 277 5.86 -23.90 -1.99
CA ASN A 277 6.66 -24.50 -0.92
C ASN A 277 6.61 -23.60 0.33
N PRO A 278 5.47 -23.60 1.04
CA PRO A 278 5.23 -22.63 2.11
C PRO A 278 6.19 -22.78 3.30
N THR A 279 6.90 -23.90 3.41
CA THR A 279 7.77 -24.18 4.56
C THR A 279 9.11 -23.43 4.54
N GLN A 280 9.41 -22.72 3.45
CA GLN A 280 10.69 -22.01 3.27
C GLN A 280 10.49 -20.58 2.75
N PRO A 281 9.95 -19.67 3.57
CA PRO A 281 9.98 -18.24 3.24
C PRO A 281 11.42 -17.75 3.06
N VAL A 282 11.62 -16.84 2.11
CA VAL A 282 12.90 -16.15 1.95
C VAL A 282 12.88 -14.91 2.85
N PHE A 283 13.58 -14.97 3.97
CA PHE A 283 13.74 -13.82 4.86
C PHE A 283 14.90 -12.94 4.45
N LEU A 284 14.63 -11.64 4.40
CA LEU A 284 15.59 -10.62 4.03
C LEU A 284 15.66 -9.57 5.13
N LYS A 285 16.84 -9.37 5.70
CA LYS A 285 17.08 -8.34 6.71
C LYS A 285 17.09 -6.96 6.11
N CYS A 286 16.54 -5.98 6.82
CA CYS A 286 16.46 -4.60 6.39
C CYS A 286 17.79 -4.08 5.80
N GLY A 287 17.70 -3.45 4.64
CA GLY A 287 18.85 -3.10 3.82
C GLY A 287 18.40 -2.55 2.47
N ASN A 288 18.94 -3.10 1.38
CA ASN A 288 18.63 -2.67 0.01
C ASN A 288 17.41 -3.39 -0.60
N GLN A 289 16.63 -4.12 0.18
CA GLN A 289 15.50 -4.94 -0.27
C GLN A 289 14.20 -4.15 -0.43
N HIS A 290 14.25 -2.84 -0.19
CA HIS A 290 13.18 -1.90 -0.55
C HIS A 290 12.93 -1.82 -2.07
N LEU A 291 13.81 -2.43 -2.88
CA LEU A 291 13.68 -2.58 -4.33
C LEU A 291 13.04 -3.91 -4.77
N LEU A 292 12.85 -4.84 -3.83
CA LEU A 292 12.21 -6.14 -4.10
C LEU A 292 10.71 -6.06 -3.82
N PRO A 293 9.86 -6.96 -4.34
CA PRO A 293 10.18 -7.87 -5.44
C PRO A 293 10.55 -7.08 -6.70
N GLU A 294 11.54 -7.57 -7.45
CA GLU A 294 11.86 -7.00 -8.76
C GLU A 294 10.68 -7.18 -9.70
N MET A 295 10.54 -6.28 -10.67
CA MET A 295 9.51 -6.38 -11.68
C MET A 295 9.65 -7.72 -12.42
N ASP A 296 8.56 -8.50 -12.44
CA ASP A 296 8.53 -9.81 -13.08
C ASP A 296 7.44 -9.83 -14.16
N PRO A 297 7.77 -10.15 -15.44
CA PRO A 297 6.77 -10.36 -16.49
C PRO A 297 5.77 -11.48 -16.17
N TRP A 298 6.08 -12.40 -15.24
CA TRP A 298 5.26 -13.55 -14.89
C TRP A 298 4.38 -13.31 -13.65
N GLY A 299 3.82 -12.10 -13.51
CA GLY A 299 2.91 -11.78 -12.41
C GLY A 299 1.62 -12.63 -12.40
N SER A 300 1.07 -12.86 -11.20
CA SER A 300 -0.27 -13.46 -11.03
C SER A 300 -1.07 -12.71 -9.97
N VAL A 301 -2.17 -12.08 -10.40
CA VAL A 301 -3.10 -11.37 -9.52
C VAL A 301 -3.75 -12.27 -8.46
N ASP A 302 -3.77 -13.59 -8.67
CA ASP A 302 -4.28 -14.53 -7.67
C ASP A 302 -3.37 -14.60 -6.43
N LEU A 303 -2.07 -14.34 -6.60
CA LEU A 303 -1.12 -14.22 -5.48
C LEU A 303 -1.39 -12.98 -4.62
N HIS A 304 -2.11 -12.00 -5.15
CA HIS A 304 -2.47 -10.79 -4.43
C HIS A 304 -3.71 -10.97 -3.53
N ARG A 305 -4.42 -12.10 -3.60
CA ARG A 305 -5.63 -12.29 -2.80
C ARG A 305 -5.27 -12.45 -1.32
N GLY A 306 -6.07 -11.84 -0.44
CA GLY A 306 -5.89 -11.98 1.01
C GLY A 306 -5.83 -13.44 1.48
N ALA A 307 -6.65 -14.32 0.89
CA ALA A 307 -6.62 -15.75 1.16
C ALA A 307 -5.27 -16.43 0.82
N ALA A 308 -4.57 -15.95 -0.21
CA ALA A 308 -3.25 -16.45 -0.57
C ALA A 308 -2.21 -16.08 0.49
N TYR A 309 -2.26 -14.83 0.99
CA TYR A 309 -1.42 -14.39 2.11
C TYR A 309 -1.69 -15.19 3.38
N ILE A 310 -2.96 -15.38 3.75
CA ILE A 310 -3.33 -16.22 4.92
C ILE A 310 -2.78 -17.64 4.74
N ALA A 311 -3.02 -18.28 3.59
CA ALA A 311 -2.57 -19.64 3.33
C ALA A 311 -1.03 -19.76 3.39
N GLY A 312 -0.31 -18.77 2.84
CA GLY A 312 1.15 -18.74 2.86
C GLY A 312 1.73 -18.53 4.26
N MET A 313 1.07 -17.76 5.11
CA MET A 313 1.54 -17.45 6.47
C MET A 313 1.14 -18.53 7.49
N ASP A 314 -0.08 -19.06 7.43
CA ASP A 314 -0.55 -20.11 8.35
C ASP A 314 0.25 -21.42 8.23
N SER A 315 0.79 -21.66 7.04
CA SER A 315 1.64 -22.81 6.76
C SER A 315 3.10 -22.62 7.24
N GLN A 316 3.47 -21.43 7.70
CA GLN A 316 4.83 -21.07 8.13
C GLN A 316 5.00 -21.12 9.66
N ARG A 317 5.35 -22.30 10.17
CA ARG A 317 5.62 -22.52 11.61
C ARG A 317 6.82 -21.74 12.18
N LYS A 318 7.66 -21.13 11.33
CA LYS A 318 8.87 -20.40 11.72
C LYS A 318 8.64 -18.90 11.91
N LEU A 319 7.49 -18.38 11.51
CA LEU A 319 7.21 -16.95 11.65
C LEU A 319 6.85 -16.58 13.09
N PRO A 320 7.20 -15.36 13.55
CA PRO A 320 6.70 -14.83 14.81
C PRO A 320 5.16 -14.84 14.83
N PRO A 321 4.51 -15.23 15.95
CA PRO A 321 3.04 -15.29 16.04
C PRO A 321 2.33 -13.98 15.64
N MET A 322 2.97 -12.84 15.91
CA MET A 322 2.44 -11.53 15.52
C MET A 322 2.25 -11.40 14.00
N VAL A 323 3.10 -12.02 13.18
CA VAL A 323 2.97 -11.95 11.70
C VAL A 323 1.68 -12.62 11.25
N ALA A 324 1.34 -13.79 11.79
CA ALA A 324 0.10 -14.48 11.45
C ALA A 324 -1.13 -13.63 11.83
N VAL A 325 -1.12 -13.05 13.03
CA VAL A 325 -2.20 -12.15 13.49
C VAL A 325 -2.32 -10.93 12.58
N MET A 326 -1.21 -10.26 12.25
CA MET A 326 -1.24 -9.11 11.33
C MET A 326 -1.70 -9.49 9.93
N THR A 327 -1.40 -10.71 9.48
CA THR A 327 -1.87 -11.20 8.17
C THR A 327 -3.39 -11.22 8.14
N HIS A 328 -4.03 -11.80 9.17
CA HIS A 328 -5.50 -11.81 9.26
C HIS A 328 -6.08 -10.40 9.39
N PHE A 329 -5.41 -9.54 10.16
CA PHE A 329 -5.86 -8.17 10.37
C PHE A 329 -5.83 -7.36 9.07
N ALA A 330 -4.73 -7.43 8.32
CA ALA A 330 -4.58 -6.74 7.05
C ALA A 330 -5.46 -7.30 5.94
N THR A 331 -5.62 -8.62 5.85
CA THR A 331 -6.20 -9.26 4.65
C THR A 331 -7.66 -9.68 4.79
N SER A 332 -8.20 -9.69 6.02
CA SER A 332 -9.57 -10.10 6.28
C SER A 332 -10.32 -9.12 7.18
N ILE A 333 -9.72 -8.68 8.29
CA ILE A 333 -10.40 -7.75 9.21
C ILE A 333 -10.58 -6.37 8.56
N ALA A 334 -9.51 -5.85 7.96
CA ALA A 334 -9.52 -4.52 7.35
C ALA A 334 -10.62 -4.35 6.28
N TYR A 335 -10.95 -5.42 5.55
CA TYR A 335 -11.95 -5.44 4.47
C TYR A 335 -13.39 -5.73 4.94
N SER A 336 -13.60 -5.90 6.24
CA SER A 336 -14.95 -6.09 6.75
C SER A 336 -15.63 -4.74 6.88
N ASN A 337 -16.88 -4.64 6.45
CA ASN A 337 -17.74 -3.49 6.67
C ASN A 337 -18.65 -3.65 7.91
N ASP A 338 -18.51 -4.77 8.64
CA ASP A 338 -19.30 -5.07 9.83
C ASP A 338 -18.38 -5.04 11.07
N PRO A 339 -18.38 -3.95 11.83
CA PRO A 339 -17.55 -3.83 13.04
C PRO A 339 -17.92 -4.88 14.11
N GLY A 340 -19.15 -5.42 14.12
CA GLY A 340 -19.53 -6.54 14.97
C GLY A 340 -18.84 -7.84 14.55
N ALA A 341 -18.77 -8.11 13.24
CA ALA A 341 -18.01 -9.23 12.69
C ALA A 341 -16.50 -9.06 12.96
N VAL A 342 -15.97 -7.85 12.85
CA VAL A 342 -14.58 -7.54 13.23
C VAL A 342 -14.33 -7.83 14.70
N ALA A 343 -15.18 -7.35 15.61
CA ALA A 343 -15.03 -7.62 17.05
C ALA A 343 -14.97 -9.13 17.33
N ALA A 344 -15.87 -9.91 16.73
CA ALA A 344 -15.90 -11.36 16.90
C ALA A 344 -14.68 -12.07 16.27
N ALA A 345 -14.21 -11.61 15.11
CA ALA A 345 -13.08 -12.21 14.41
C ALA A 345 -11.74 -11.88 15.09
N SER A 346 -11.53 -10.64 15.52
CA SER A 346 -10.33 -10.22 16.27
C SER A 346 -10.20 -10.97 17.60
N GLN A 347 -11.32 -11.26 18.29
CA GLN A 347 -11.32 -12.02 19.53
C GLN A 347 -10.77 -13.45 19.36
N LYS A 348 -10.96 -14.08 18.19
CA LYS A 348 -10.38 -15.40 17.89
C LYS A 348 -8.84 -15.37 17.87
N HIS A 349 -8.26 -14.20 17.66
CA HIS A 349 -6.81 -13.98 17.71
C HIS A 349 -6.34 -13.41 19.06
N GLY A 350 -7.24 -13.26 20.04
CA GLY A 350 -6.92 -12.71 21.37
C GLY A 350 -6.95 -11.18 21.45
N TRP A 351 -7.49 -10.49 20.45
CA TRP A 351 -7.55 -9.02 20.39
C TRP A 351 -8.99 -8.50 20.47
N ASN A 352 -9.17 -7.34 21.08
CA ASN A 352 -10.47 -6.68 21.18
C ASN A 352 -10.55 -5.52 20.20
N LEU A 353 -11.66 -5.40 19.48
CA LEU A 353 -12.00 -4.15 18.81
C LEU A 353 -12.31 -3.08 19.86
N VAL A 354 -11.59 -1.96 19.84
CA VAL A 354 -11.74 -0.87 20.83
C VAL A 354 -12.04 0.48 20.18
N GLY A 355 -11.91 0.57 18.86
CA GLY A 355 -12.22 1.74 18.07
C GLY A 355 -12.28 1.39 16.59
N TRP A 356 -13.04 2.15 15.83
CA TRP A 356 -13.08 2.03 14.38
C TRP A 356 -13.57 3.35 13.78
N ALA A 357 -13.34 3.51 12.49
CA ALA A 357 -13.91 4.56 11.69
C ALA A 357 -14.05 4.07 10.25
N LYS A 358 -14.98 4.68 9.54
CA LYS A 358 -15.19 4.49 8.11
C LYS A 358 -15.20 5.86 7.46
N ALA A 359 -14.46 6.02 6.37
CA ALA A 359 -14.43 7.27 5.62
C ALA A 359 -15.81 7.56 5.00
N ASP A 360 -16.14 8.82 4.77
CA ASP A 360 -17.38 9.19 4.09
C ASP A 360 -17.21 9.01 2.57
N GLY A 361 -18.18 8.41 1.87
CA GLY A 361 -18.18 8.34 0.40
C GLY A 361 -18.68 7.02 -0.19
N ALA A 362 -18.71 6.95 -1.53
CA ALA A 362 -19.04 5.72 -2.26
C ALA A 362 -17.97 4.63 -2.09
N ASP A 363 -16.72 5.05 -1.86
CA ASP A 363 -15.54 4.21 -1.65
C ASP A 363 -15.06 4.35 -0.18
N ALA A 364 -16.00 4.18 0.74
CA ALA A 364 -15.77 4.39 2.16
C ALA A 364 -14.87 3.31 2.78
N ASP A 365 -13.57 3.61 2.90
CA ASP A 365 -12.60 2.71 3.53
C ASP A 365 -12.73 2.66 5.06
N SER A 366 -12.51 1.47 5.63
CA SER A 366 -12.55 1.24 7.06
C SER A 366 -11.15 1.22 7.70
N SER A 367 -11.07 1.71 8.94
CA SER A 367 -9.91 1.52 9.81
C SER A 367 -10.33 1.07 11.19
N TYR A 368 -9.63 0.06 11.70
CA TYR A 368 -9.92 -0.56 12.99
C TYR A 368 -8.76 -0.34 13.96
N LEU A 369 -9.09 -0.05 15.21
CA LEU A 369 -8.18 -0.05 16.34
C LEU A 369 -8.47 -1.28 17.21
N LEU A 370 -7.52 -2.19 17.22
CA LEU A 370 -7.57 -3.45 17.97
C LEU A 370 -6.61 -3.34 19.16
N GLN A 371 -6.95 -3.88 20.34
CA GLN A 371 -6.08 -3.92 21.52
C GLN A 371 -5.95 -5.35 22.08
N GLU A 372 -4.72 -5.79 22.35
CA GLU A 372 -4.46 -7.02 23.11
C GLU A 372 -4.70 -6.74 24.61
N PRO A 373 -5.56 -7.51 25.29
CA PRO A 373 -6.05 -7.15 26.61
C PRO A 373 -4.98 -7.12 27.71
N ASN A 374 -3.91 -7.90 27.59
CA ASN A 374 -2.91 -8.08 28.64
C ASN A 374 -1.72 -7.12 28.49
N SER A 375 -1.13 -7.04 27.29
CA SER A 375 -0.02 -6.13 26.99
C SER A 375 -0.50 -4.71 26.74
N LEU A 376 -1.78 -4.51 26.43
CA LEU A 376 -2.37 -3.23 26.03
C LEU A 376 -1.76 -2.68 24.73
N ASP A 377 -1.07 -3.54 23.97
CA ASP A 377 -0.60 -3.20 22.65
C ASP A 377 -1.78 -3.03 21.71
N CYS A 378 -1.67 -2.09 20.78
CA CYS A 378 -2.71 -1.78 19.82
C CYS A 378 -2.22 -2.00 18.40
N THR A 379 -3.15 -2.29 17.49
CA THR A 379 -2.93 -2.34 16.05
C THR A 379 -3.96 -1.49 15.35
N ILE A 380 -3.50 -0.66 14.42
CA ILE A 380 -4.34 0.07 13.46
C ILE A 380 -4.33 -0.71 12.14
N THR A 381 -5.50 -0.92 11.56
CA THR A 381 -5.61 -1.48 10.21
C THR A 381 -6.00 -0.41 9.20
N PHE A 382 -5.50 -0.53 7.97
CA PHE A 382 -5.98 0.22 6.82
C PHE A 382 -6.52 -0.76 5.78
N GLU A 383 -7.78 -0.55 5.40
CA GLU A 383 -8.38 -1.22 4.24
C GLU A 383 -7.61 -0.82 2.97
N GLY A 384 -7.56 -1.72 2.00
CA GLY A 384 -7.11 -1.37 0.66
C GLY A 384 -8.31 -1.35 -0.28
N THR A 385 -8.21 -0.61 -1.37
CA THR A 385 -9.27 -0.56 -2.38
C THR A 385 -9.65 -1.95 -2.92
N ASP A 386 -10.95 -2.18 -3.10
CA ASP A 386 -11.51 -3.38 -3.74
C ASP A 386 -11.50 -3.28 -5.29
N ASP A 387 -11.27 -2.09 -5.84
CA ASP A 387 -11.14 -1.78 -7.27
C ASP A 387 -9.68 -1.44 -7.65
N LEU A 388 -8.77 -2.27 -7.15
CA LEU A 388 -7.32 -2.11 -7.28
C LEU A 388 -6.81 -1.96 -8.72
N GLN A 389 -7.51 -2.51 -9.72
CA GLN A 389 -7.11 -2.28 -11.11
C GLN A 389 -7.43 -0.88 -11.62
N ASP A 390 -8.50 -0.24 -11.13
CA ASP A 390 -8.89 1.12 -11.51
C ASP A 390 -8.08 2.13 -10.69
N ALA A 391 -7.92 1.92 -9.38
CA ALA A 391 -7.06 2.74 -8.52
C ALA A 391 -5.61 2.80 -9.04
N LEU A 392 -5.08 1.70 -9.59
CA LEU A 392 -3.72 1.64 -10.13
C LEU A 392 -3.60 2.15 -11.58
N ARG A 393 -4.71 2.34 -12.30
CA ARG A 393 -4.75 3.02 -13.62
C ARG A 393 -4.86 4.53 -13.47
N ASP A 394 -5.60 4.96 -12.45
CA ASP A 394 -5.78 6.36 -12.06
C ASP A 394 -4.72 6.83 -11.05
N VAL A 395 -3.79 5.94 -10.68
CA VAL A 395 -2.60 6.25 -9.88
C VAL A 395 -1.87 7.39 -10.57
N ASN A 396 -2.10 8.58 -10.03
CA ASN A 396 -1.30 9.74 -10.34
C ASN A 396 0.10 9.42 -9.82
N ALA A 397 0.96 8.93 -10.71
CA ALA A 397 2.36 8.65 -10.42
C ALA A 397 3.13 9.92 -10.00
N ALA A 398 2.45 11.07 -9.93
CA ALA A 398 2.95 12.25 -9.28
C ALA A 398 3.40 11.96 -7.84
N ARG A 399 4.52 12.60 -7.54
CA ARG A 399 5.12 12.61 -6.23
C ARG A 399 4.60 13.80 -5.44
N ALA A 400 4.46 13.62 -4.15
CA ALA A 400 4.02 14.67 -3.24
C ALA A 400 4.87 14.71 -1.98
N ARG A 401 4.90 15.90 -1.37
CA ARG A 401 5.46 16.08 -0.04
C ARG A 401 4.45 15.59 0.98
N PHE A 402 4.95 14.98 2.05
CA PHE A 402 4.09 14.42 3.08
C PHE A 402 4.79 14.45 4.43
N CYS A 403 4.11 14.96 5.46
CA CYS A 403 4.58 14.94 6.85
C CYS A 403 6.03 15.44 7.07
N GLY A 404 6.55 16.31 6.22
CA GLY A 404 7.92 16.83 6.37
C GLY A 404 9.01 15.85 5.94
N LEU A 405 8.64 14.73 5.31
CA LEU A 405 9.55 13.76 4.70
C LEU A 405 10.34 14.36 3.52
N ALA A 406 9.86 15.46 2.96
CA ALA A 406 10.58 16.26 1.97
C ALA A 406 10.36 17.75 2.26
N THR A 407 11.42 18.54 2.10
CA THR A 407 11.42 19.98 2.31
C THR A 407 11.85 20.74 1.06
N ASN A 408 11.73 22.07 1.06
CA ASN A 408 12.22 22.89 -0.07
C ASN A 408 13.72 22.72 -0.35
N GLU A 409 14.52 22.37 0.66
CA GLU A 409 15.96 22.17 0.53
C GLU A 409 16.32 20.92 -0.27
N ASP A 410 15.38 19.99 -0.39
CA ASP A 410 15.52 18.76 -1.15
C ASP A 410 15.25 18.99 -2.65
N TYR A 411 15.00 20.23 -3.09
CA TYR A 411 14.83 20.59 -4.50
C TYR A 411 15.96 21.52 -4.95
N LYS A 412 16.71 21.08 -5.96
CA LYS A 412 17.81 21.85 -6.55
C LYS A 412 17.53 22.09 -8.02
N GLY A 413 17.32 23.35 -8.39
CA GLY A 413 16.96 23.72 -9.76
C GLY A 413 15.62 23.12 -10.22
N GLY A 414 14.68 22.90 -9.30
CA GLY A 414 13.38 22.28 -9.58
C GLY A 414 13.38 20.75 -9.59
N PHE A 415 14.56 20.11 -9.50
CA PHE A 415 14.67 18.65 -9.44
C PHE A 415 14.77 18.17 -8.00
N PHE A 416 14.03 17.11 -7.68
CA PHE A 416 14.10 16.46 -6.37
C PHE A 416 15.45 15.75 -6.21
N SER A 417 16.24 16.21 -5.25
CA SER A 417 17.58 15.75 -4.88
C SER A 417 17.61 15.56 -3.36
N PRO A 418 17.01 14.47 -2.86
CA PRO A 418 16.76 14.27 -1.44
C PRO A 418 18.05 14.16 -0.63
N ARG A 419 18.05 14.77 0.55
CA ARG A 419 19.04 14.44 1.58
C ARG A 419 18.79 13.03 2.13
N PRO A 420 19.81 12.39 2.75
CA PRO A 420 19.62 11.09 3.38
C PRO A 420 18.46 11.11 4.38
N GLY A 421 17.51 10.19 4.24
CA GLY A 421 16.32 10.13 5.10
C GLY A 421 15.09 10.86 4.56
N GLN A 422 15.22 11.66 3.50
CA GLN A 422 14.11 12.39 2.90
C GLN A 422 13.51 11.62 1.70
N SER A 423 12.20 11.74 1.53
CA SER A 423 11.40 11.04 0.54
C SER A 423 10.20 11.88 0.11
N GLU A 424 9.87 11.86 -1.17
CA GLU A 424 8.51 12.15 -1.63
C GLU A 424 7.69 10.87 -1.63
N VAL A 425 6.37 10.99 -1.49
CA VAL A 425 5.45 9.87 -1.47
C VAL A 425 4.56 9.89 -2.69
N HIS A 426 3.94 8.75 -2.97
CA HIS A 426 2.93 8.63 -4.02
C HIS A 426 1.70 9.48 -3.67
N GLU A 427 1.31 10.44 -4.53
CA GLU A 427 0.21 11.37 -4.20
C GLU A 427 -1.14 10.66 -4.03
N GLY A 428 -1.47 9.69 -4.90
CA GLY A 428 -2.70 8.89 -4.75
C GLY A 428 -2.79 8.18 -3.40
N PHE A 429 -1.73 7.49 -2.96
CA PHE A 429 -1.72 6.78 -1.68
C PHE A 429 -1.74 7.74 -0.48
N ARG A 430 -1.12 8.92 -0.61
CA ARG A 430 -1.24 9.99 0.38
C ARG A 430 -2.69 10.47 0.48
N GLN A 431 -3.34 10.72 -0.65
CA GLN A 431 -4.72 11.21 -0.67
C GLN A 431 -5.65 10.20 0.02
N GLU A 432 -5.55 8.92 -0.32
CA GLU A 432 -6.30 7.83 0.31
C GLU A 432 -6.17 7.83 1.84
N LEU A 433 -4.91 7.82 2.32
CA LEU A 433 -4.65 7.85 3.76
C LEU A 433 -5.25 9.11 4.40
N MET A 434 -5.08 10.27 3.75
CA MET A 434 -5.51 11.55 4.31
C MET A 434 -7.02 11.72 4.32
N ASP A 435 -7.75 11.13 3.38
CA ASP A 435 -9.22 11.16 3.37
C ASP A 435 -9.78 10.40 4.58
N MET A 436 -9.13 9.31 4.96
CA MET A 436 -9.48 8.58 6.16
C MET A 436 -9.10 9.32 7.45
N VAL A 437 -7.82 9.69 7.63
CA VAL A 437 -7.33 10.22 8.93
C VAL A 437 -7.79 11.65 9.23
N LYS A 438 -8.26 12.40 8.23
CA LYS A 438 -8.89 13.72 8.46
C LYS A 438 -10.34 13.62 8.91
N SER A 439 -10.97 12.48 8.74
CA SER A 439 -12.38 12.31 9.12
C SER A 439 -12.55 12.48 10.63
N LYS A 440 -13.67 13.10 11.02
CA LYS A 440 -14.03 13.26 12.43
C LYS A 440 -14.22 11.90 13.10
N LEU A 441 -14.78 10.93 12.37
CA LEU A 441 -14.97 9.56 12.84
C LEU A 441 -13.63 8.89 13.18
N TRP A 442 -12.60 9.09 12.36
CA TRP A 442 -11.27 8.54 12.65
C TRP A 442 -10.59 9.23 13.83
N GLU A 443 -10.70 10.55 13.93
CA GLU A 443 -10.19 11.30 15.10
C GLU A 443 -10.81 10.78 16.41
N GLU A 444 -12.14 10.68 16.48
CA GLU A 444 -12.87 10.28 17.69
C GLU A 444 -12.76 8.77 17.95
N GLY A 445 -12.90 7.97 16.89
CA GLY A 445 -12.98 6.52 16.95
C GLY A 445 -11.63 5.82 17.14
N VAL A 446 -10.56 6.37 16.56
CA VAL A 446 -9.22 5.76 16.49
C VAL A 446 -8.16 6.65 17.15
N ARG A 447 -7.92 7.88 16.66
CA ARG A 447 -6.78 8.71 17.09
C ARG A 447 -6.81 9.07 18.57
N SER A 448 -7.98 9.49 19.06
CA SER A 448 -8.18 9.89 20.46
C SER A 448 -7.83 8.78 21.46
N LYS A 449 -7.81 7.52 21.01
CA LYS A 449 -7.54 6.33 21.81
C LYS A 449 -6.09 5.86 21.75
N LEU A 450 -5.29 6.30 20.78
CA LEU A 450 -3.87 5.94 20.66
C LEU A 450 -3.03 6.25 21.92
N PRO A 451 -3.30 7.33 22.69
CA PRO A 451 -2.61 7.55 23.96
C PRO A 451 -2.78 6.41 24.99
N LYS A 452 -3.83 5.59 24.87
CA LYS A 452 -4.13 4.47 25.77
C LYS A 452 -3.41 3.17 25.40
N CYS A 453 -2.64 3.15 24.31
CA CYS A 453 -1.94 1.97 23.84
C CYS A 453 -0.54 1.87 24.45
N ASN A 454 -0.12 0.66 24.84
CA ASN A 454 1.25 0.39 25.28
C ASN A 454 2.25 0.45 24.13
N LYS A 455 1.93 -0.21 23.02
CA LYS A 455 2.61 -0.08 21.72
C LYS A 455 1.57 0.13 20.63
N VAL A 456 1.95 0.76 19.53
CA VAL A 456 1.07 0.92 18.37
C VAL A 456 1.75 0.25 17.18
N TYR A 457 1.08 -0.76 16.64
CA TYR A 457 1.44 -1.39 15.38
C TYR A 457 0.50 -0.90 14.28
N VAL A 458 0.96 -0.98 13.05
CA VAL A 458 0.14 -0.63 11.88
C VAL A 458 0.25 -1.72 10.85
N THR A 459 -0.88 -2.08 10.25
CA THR A 459 -0.93 -3.12 9.24
C THR A 459 -1.91 -2.82 8.13
N GLY A 460 -1.65 -3.37 6.95
CA GLY A 460 -2.52 -3.22 5.80
C GLY A 460 -2.10 -4.14 4.65
N HIS A 461 -3.05 -4.41 3.78
CA HIS A 461 -2.87 -5.22 2.58
C HIS A 461 -3.09 -4.35 1.34
N SER A 462 -2.39 -4.63 0.25
CA SER A 462 -2.56 -3.89 -1.01
C SER A 462 -2.35 -2.37 -0.81
N LEU A 463 -3.26 -1.52 -1.32
CA LEU A 463 -3.26 -0.08 -1.07
C LEU A 463 -3.24 0.26 0.44
N GLY A 464 -3.94 -0.49 1.27
CA GLY A 464 -3.90 -0.33 2.73
C GLY A 464 -2.51 -0.60 3.31
N GLY A 465 -1.72 -1.46 2.65
CA GLY A 465 -0.31 -1.67 2.96
C GLY A 465 0.53 -0.41 2.70
N ALA A 466 0.32 0.26 1.56
CA ALA A 466 0.98 1.54 1.29
C ALA A 466 0.54 2.64 2.27
N CYS A 467 -0.75 2.70 2.60
CA CYS A 467 -1.27 3.62 3.63
C CYS A 467 -0.63 3.36 5.00
N ALA A 468 -0.42 2.11 5.38
CA ALA A 468 0.29 1.72 6.60
C ALA A 468 1.75 2.21 6.60
N GLU A 469 2.48 2.11 5.48
CA GLU A 469 3.84 2.63 5.36
C GLU A 469 3.89 4.15 5.56
N LEU A 470 2.98 4.87 4.89
CA LEU A 470 2.87 6.33 4.98
C LEU A 470 2.51 6.77 6.40
N PHE A 471 1.51 6.13 7.01
CA PHE A 471 1.12 6.43 8.38
C PHE A 471 2.28 6.24 9.35
N ALA A 472 2.99 5.11 9.26
CA ALA A 472 4.13 4.83 10.12
C ALA A 472 5.26 5.85 9.92
N ALA A 473 5.63 6.16 8.68
CA ALA A 473 6.67 7.15 8.40
C ALA A 473 6.32 8.56 8.90
N CYS A 474 5.05 8.94 8.83
CA CYS A 474 4.55 10.22 9.33
C CYS A 474 4.51 10.26 10.87
N ALA A 475 3.91 9.26 11.52
CA ALA A 475 3.85 9.17 12.98
C ALA A 475 5.24 9.16 13.62
N ASN A 476 6.22 8.59 12.91
CA ASN A 476 7.61 8.47 13.32
C ASN A 476 8.46 9.72 12.96
N GLN A 477 7.84 10.86 12.61
CA GLN A 477 8.57 12.11 12.41
C GLN A 477 8.94 12.77 13.74
N LYS A 478 10.23 13.01 13.97
CA LYS A 478 10.70 13.58 15.24
C LYS A 478 10.39 15.08 15.37
N GLY A 479 9.76 15.45 16.48
CA GLY A 479 9.72 16.85 16.92
C GLY A 479 8.83 17.76 16.07
N MET A 480 7.82 17.19 15.41
CA MET A 480 6.85 17.95 14.62
C MET A 480 6.02 18.88 15.50
N LYS A 481 5.93 20.15 15.08
CA LYS A 481 5.25 21.24 15.80
C LYS A 481 4.51 22.15 14.82
N PRO A 482 3.47 22.88 15.26
CA PRO A 482 2.81 23.89 14.45
C PRO A 482 3.82 24.84 13.77
N GLY A 483 3.63 25.05 12.47
CA GLY A 483 4.52 25.88 11.64
C GLY A 483 5.73 25.15 11.05
N ALA A 484 6.03 23.92 11.45
CA ALA A 484 7.03 23.09 10.77
C ALA A 484 6.51 22.61 9.40
N THR A 485 7.42 22.48 8.43
CA THR A 485 7.09 21.92 7.10
C THR A 485 6.47 20.54 7.23
N GLY A 486 5.28 20.35 6.65
CA GLY A 486 4.54 19.08 6.71
C GLY A 486 3.71 18.86 7.98
N TYR A 487 3.65 19.84 8.89
CA TYR A 487 2.79 19.74 10.08
C TYR A 487 1.30 19.59 9.75
N GLU A 488 0.87 20.14 8.60
CA GLU A 488 -0.53 20.09 8.17
C GLU A 488 -1.03 18.67 7.88
N ASP A 489 -0.15 17.77 7.45
CA ASP A 489 -0.48 16.34 7.35
C ASP A 489 -0.30 15.67 8.73
N TYR A 490 0.84 15.92 9.38
CA TYR A 490 1.22 15.29 10.65
C TYR A 490 0.18 15.49 11.76
N LYS A 491 -0.48 16.66 11.83
CA LYS A 491 -1.44 17.00 12.88
C LYS A 491 -2.68 16.09 12.90
N TYR A 492 -2.92 15.29 11.87
CA TYR A 492 -4.00 14.29 11.83
C TYR A 492 -3.51 12.88 12.16
N ILE A 493 -2.20 12.63 12.13
CA ILE A 493 -1.62 11.29 12.33
C ILE A 493 -0.95 11.20 13.70
N GLY A 494 -0.13 12.19 14.04
CA GLY A 494 0.65 12.20 15.27
C GLY A 494 -0.21 12.27 16.53
N TRP A 495 0.24 11.64 17.60
CA TRP A 495 -0.40 11.70 18.91
C TRP A 495 0.63 11.85 20.01
N VAL A 496 0.14 12.21 21.20
CA VAL A 496 0.96 12.29 22.40
C VAL A 496 0.82 10.98 23.17
N LYS A 497 1.94 10.37 23.55
CA LYS A 497 1.94 9.14 24.33
C LYS A 497 1.29 9.39 25.69
N GLY A 498 0.26 8.60 25.99
CA GLY A 498 -0.41 8.61 27.29
C GLY A 498 0.04 7.46 28.18
N THR A 499 -0.69 7.25 29.28
CA THR A 499 -0.55 6.06 30.11
C THR A 499 -1.36 4.93 29.47
N PRO A 500 -0.76 3.75 29.21
CA PRO A 500 -1.50 2.62 28.67
C PRO A 500 -2.70 2.25 29.55
N GLU A 501 -3.85 2.06 28.93
CA GLU A 501 -5.12 1.81 29.61
C GLU A 501 -5.90 0.73 28.84
N ARG A 502 -6.45 -0.23 29.57
CA ARG A 502 -7.37 -1.22 28.99
C ARG A 502 -8.65 -0.52 28.55
N MET A 503 -8.91 -0.51 27.25
CA MET A 503 -10.12 0.05 26.69
C MET A 503 -11.27 -0.95 26.76
N THR A 504 -12.50 -0.42 26.84
CA THR A 504 -13.70 -1.26 26.79
C THR A 504 -13.84 -1.81 25.37
N PRO A 505 -13.90 -3.15 25.19
CA PRO A 505 -14.17 -3.74 23.89
C PRO A 505 -15.52 -3.25 23.36
N LEU A 506 -15.55 -2.84 22.08
CA LEU A 506 -16.78 -2.57 21.37
C LEU A 506 -17.50 -3.91 21.15
N HIS A 507 -18.57 -4.12 21.91
CA HIS A 507 -19.37 -5.32 21.73
C HIS A 507 -20.26 -5.17 20.48
N PRO A 508 -20.52 -6.25 19.72
CA PRO A 508 -21.48 -6.21 18.60
C PRO A 508 -22.86 -5.64 18.97
N ALA A 509 -23.24 -5.70 20.24
CA ALA A 509 -24.50 -5.16 20.75
C ALA A 509 -24.48 -3.65 21.04
N GLN A 510 -23.29 -3.06 21.13
CA GLN A 510 -23.06 -1.62 21.37
C GLN A 510 -22.78 -0.87 20.08
N ILE A 511 -22.38 -1.59 19.04
CA ILE A 511 -22.28 -1.07 17.69
C ILE A 511 -23.69 -1.20 17.11
N GLY A 512 -24.53 -0.19 17.34
CA GLY A 512 -25.83 -0.13 16.69
C GLY A 512 -25.66 -0.21 15.17
N PRO A 513 -26.70 -0.63 14.41
CA PRO A 513 -26.72 -0.29 12.99
C PRO A 513 -26.46 1.21 12.90
N ASP A 514 -25.54 1.65 12.05
CA ASP A 514 -25.11 3.05 11.92
C ASP A 514 -26.25 4.00 12.32
N ILE A 515 -26.08 4.71 13.43
CA ILE A 515 -27.14 5.58 13.99
C ILE A 515 -27.41 6.75 13.03
N ASP A 516 -26.62 6.90 11.97
CA ASP A 516 -26.84 7.82 10.85
C ASP A 516 -27.73 7.24 9.73
N ASN A 517 -28.03 5.93 9.72
CA ASN A 517 -28.88 5.31 8.68
C ASN A 517 -30.38 5.28 9.03
N GLU A 518 -30.76 5.31 10.31
CA GLU A 518 -32.18 5.33 10.68
C GLU A 518 -32.80 6.73 10.63
N ALA A 519 -32.00 7.79 10.79
CA ALA A 519 -32.47 9.17 10.74
C ALA A 519 -32.39 9.81 9.33
N SER A 520 -31.62 9.24 8.39
CA SER A 520 -31.41 9.82 7.06
C SER A 520 -32.32 9.26 5.96
N GLY A 521 -33.03 8.15 6.21
CA GLY A 521 -33.82 7.48 5.16
C GLY A 521 -32.97 7.00 3.98
N VAL A 522 -31.65 6.89 4.17
CA VAL A 522 -30.72 6.47 3.12
C VAL A 522 -30.81 4.95 2.99
N CYS A 523 -31.21 4.54 1.80
CA CYS A 523 -31.39 3.15 1.42
C CYS A 523 -30.06 2.60 0.92
N GLU A 524 -29.45 1.68 1.67
CA GLU A 524 -28.28 0.93 1.22
C GLU A 524 -28.62 0.25 -0.12
N ALA A 525 -27.94 0.66 -1.18
CA ALA A 525 -28.24 0.18 -2.52
C ALA A 525 -27.61 -1.20 -2.77
N TYR A 526 -26.51 -1.55 -2.10
CA TYR A 526 -25.75 -2.77 -2.39
C TYR A 526 -25.96 -3.84 -1.32
N SER A 527 -26.32 -5.04 -1.77
CA SER A 527 -26.56 -6.20 -0.92
C SER A 527 -25.28 -6.91 -0.43
N GLY A 528 -24.09 -6.40 -0.76
CA GLY A 528 -22.80 -7.00 -0.40
C GLY A 528 -22.50 -8.33 -1.13
N GLY A 529 -23.08 -8.55 -2.32
CA GLY A 529 -22.80 -9.71 -3.17
C GLY A 529 -22.03 -9.34 -4.42
N THR A 530 -21.24 -10.27 -4.95
CA THR A 530 -20.58 -10.12 -6.26
C THR A 530 -21.36 -10.88 -7.33
N CYS A 531 -21.30 -10.38 -8.57
CA CYS A 531 -21.97 -10.96 -9.73
C CYS A 531 -21.07 -11.07 -10.97
N PHE A 532 -19.75 -11.13 -10.74
CA PHE A 532 -18.70 -11.07 -11.77
C PHE A 532 -18.71 -12.28 -12.74
N MET A 533 -18.97 -13.48 -12.23
CA MET A 533 -18.98 -14.72 -13.04
C MET A 533 -20.38 -15.29 -13.24
N MET A 534 -21.29 -15.01 -12.30
CA MET A 534 -22.67 -15.47 -12.30
C MET A 534 -23.51 -14.31 -11.78
N GLY A 535 -24.72 -14.10 -12.32
CA GLY A 535 -25.61 -13.05 -11.84
C GLY A 535 -25.86 -13.12 -10.33
N CYS A 536 -26.45 -12.06 -9.77
CA CYS A 536 -26.70 -11.98 -8.34
C CYS A 536 -27.44 -13.19 -7.78
N ASN A 537 -26.95 -13.72 -6.64
CA ASN A 537 -27.57 -14.87 -6.00
C ASN A 537 -29.06 -14.58 -5.71
N PRO A 538 -30.01 -15.42 -6.18
CA PRO A 538 -31.44 -15.20 -5.98
C PRO A 538 -31.87 -15.05 -4.51
N GLY A 539 -31.12 -15.62 -3.56
CA GLY A 539 -31.35 -15.46 -2.12
C GLY A 539 -31.14 -14.03 -1.61
N ARG A 540 -30.52 -13.16 -2.41
CA ARG A 540 -30.37 -11.73 -2.13
C ARG A 540 -31.60 -10.91 -2.50
N GLY A 541 -32.68 -11.54 -2.97
CA GLY A 541 -33.89 -10.84 -3.39
C GLY A 541 -33.73 -10.14 -4.74
N PRO A 542 -34.59 -9.15 -5.06
CA PRO A 542 -34.56 -8.44 -6.34
C PRO A 542 -33.36 -7.49 -6.41
N ALA A 543 -32.21 -8.08 -6.76
CA ALA A 543 -30.95 -7.42 -7.03
C ALA A 543 -30.61 -7.49 -8.53
N ILE A 544 -29.99 -6.44 -9.04
CA ILE A 544 -29.37 -6.35 -10.36
C ILE A 544 -27.84 -6.36 -10.19
N CYS A 545 -27.15 -6.88 -11.20
CA CYS A 545 -25.71 -6.78 -11.27
C CYS A 545 -25.33 -5.42 -11.82
N GLU A 546 -24.71 -4.58 -11.00
CA GLU A 546 -24.20 -3.28 -11.39
C GLU A 546 -22.70 -3.25 -11.04
N VAL A 547 -21.85 -3.09 -12.06
CA VAL A 547 -20.38 -3.06 -11.93
C VAL A 547 -19.82 -4.24 -11.11
N GLY A 548 -20.29 -5.47 -11.38
CA GLY A 548 -19.81 -6.67 -10.68
C GLY A 548 -20.30 -6.83 -9.23
N ARG A 549 -21.12 -5.91 -8.73
CA ARG A 549 -21.75 -5.95 -7.39
C ARG A 549 -23.27 -6.07 -7.49
N CYS A 550 -23.87 -6.65 -6.47
CA CYS A 550 -25.31 -6.86 -6.40
C CYS A 550 -26.02 -5.68 -5.76
N LYS A 551 -26.60 -4.83 -6.61
CA LYS A 551 -27.40 -3.67 -6.24
C LYS A 551 -28.87 -4.01 -6.21
N CYS A 552 -29.61 -3.56 -5.19
CA CYS A 552 -31.04 -3.71 -5.11
C CYS A 552 -31.75 -2.94 -6.23
N GLN A 553 -32.81 -3.56 -6.77
CA GLN A 553 -33.66 -2.91 -7.76
C GLN A 553 -34.29 -1.63 -7.19
N PRO A 554 -34.71 -0.68 -8.04
CA PRO A 554 -35.44 0.50 -7.60
C PRO A 554 -36.62 0.13 -6.68
N ASN A 555 -36.78 0.87 -5.57
CA ASN A 555 -37.74 0.64 -4.48
C ASN A 555 -37.41 -0.53 -3.52
N TYR A 556 -36.23 -1.14 -3.64
CA TYR A 556 -35.70 -2.09 -2.68
C TYR A 556 -34.47 -1.52 -1.98
N CYS A 557 -34.22 -1.96 -0.75
CA CYS A 557 -33.03 -1.62 0.04
C CYS A 557 -32.35 -2.88 0.51
N ALA A 558 -31.03 -2.85 0.54
CA ALA A 558 -30.23 -3.90 1.14
C ALA A 558 -30.40 -3.81 2.65
N GLN A 559 -30.86 -4.89 3.26
CA GLN A 559 -30.94 -5.03 4.70
C GLN A 559 -30.53 -6.46 5.06
N GLY A 560 -29.43 -6.59 5.81
CA GLY A 560 -28.86 -7.90 6.14
C GLY A 560 -28.37 -8.69 4.91
N GLY A 561 -27.92 -8.00 3.86
CA GLY A 561 -27.42 -8.62 2.63
C GLY A 561 -28.51 -9.12 1.65
N THR A 562 -29.77 -8.81 1.92
CA THR A 562 -30.92 -9.11 1.07
C THR A 562 -31.67 -7.83 0.72
N CYS A 563 -32.08 -7.71 -0.54
CA CYS A 563 -32.92 -6.63 -1.04
C CYS A 563 -34.37 -6.82 -0.58
N MET A 564 -34.83 -5.94 0.30
CA MET A 564 -36.20 -5.91 0.81
C MET A 564 -36.91 -4.65 0.31
N SER A 565 -38.22 -4.75 0.05
CA SER A 565 -38.99 -3.61 -0.44
C SER A 565 -39.01 -2.50 0.59
N ARG A 566 -38.86 -1.24 0.16
CA ARG A 566 -39.08 -0.08 1.03
C ARG A 566 -40.51 -0.14 1.58
N GLN A 567 -40.70 -0.48 2.85
CA GLN A 567 -41.99 -0.29 3.52
C GLN A 567 -42.23 1.22 3.57
N ARG A 568 -43.38 1.67 3.04
CA ARG A 568 -43.79 3.08 3.12
C ARG A 568 -44.31 3.41 4.50
#